data_AF-A0A9W6STW7-F1
#
_entry.id   AF-A0A9W6STW7-F1
#
_cell.length_a   1.000
_cell.length_b   1.000
_cell.length_c   1.000
_cell.angle_alpha   90.00
_cell.angle_beta   90.00
_cell.angle_gamma   90.00
#
_symmetry.space_group_name_H-M   'P 1'
#
loop_
_entity.id
_entity.type
_entity.pdbx_description
1 polymer ?
#
loop_
_entity_poly.entity_id
_entity_poly.type
_entity_poly.pdbx_seq_one_letter_code
_entity_poly.pdbx_strand_id
1 'polypeptide(L)'
;MTDDARNLSEPRVPGRIRLPRFSADAFGAFAERFARFMGTASFLVYMTLFVILWILVNLIGLFGLRWDPYPFILLNLFFSTQASYAAPLILLAQNRQADRDRIQIEADRRRSEASKADTEFLAREIAALRIALGEVATRDFVRGELNRLLDEKPDKHERYEKR
;
A
#
# COMPACT_ATOMS: atom_id res chain seq x y z
N MET A 1 -23.00 58.65 -38.22
CA MET A 1 -23.02 58.62 -36.75
C MET A 1 -23.65 57.30 -36.34
N THR A 2 -22.88 56.22 -36.49
CA THR A 2 -23.28 54.87 -36.07
C THR A 2 -22.21 54.43 -35.08
N ASP A 3 -22.66 54.30 -33.85
CA ASP A 3 -21.88 54.12 -32.65
C ASP A 3 -21.24 52.73 -32.66
N ASP A 4 -19.97 52.66 -33.07
CA ASP A 4 -19.15 51.43 -33.02
C ASP A 4 -18.65 51.24 -31.58
N ALA A 5 -19.62 51.06 -30.67
CA ALA A 5 -19.40 50.69 -29.29
C ALA A 5 -18.82 49.27 -29.27
N ARG A 6 -17.51 49.22 -29.43
CA ARG A 6 -16.65 48.06 -29.22
C ARG A 6 -17.08 47.36 -27.93
N ASN A 7 -17.68 46.18 -28.07
CA ASN A 7 -17.99 45.27 -26.97
C ASN A 7 -16.70 44.93 -26.21
N LEU A 8 -16.40 45.72 -25.19
CA LEU A 8 -15.26 45.58 -24.26
C LEU A 8 -15.58 44.64 -23.08
N SER A 9 -16.77 44.04 -23.10
CA SER A 9 -17.35 43.25 -22.00
C SER A 9 -16.88 41.80 -21.99
N GLU A 10 -16.25 41.33 -23.07
CA GLU A 10 -15.84 39.93 -23.17
C GLU A 10 -14.35 39.80 -22.80
N PRO A 11 -14.01 39.24 -21.62
CA PRO A 11 -12.63 38.96 -21.30
C PRO A 11 -12.11 37.97 -22.33
N ARG A 12 -11.20 38.46 -23.17
CA ARG A 12 -10.49 37.69 -24.20
C ARG A 12 -9.76 36.54 -23.52
N VAL A 13 -10.40 35.37 -23.45
CA VAL A 13 -9.84 34.15 -22.87
C VAL A 13 -8.52 33.87 -23.60
N PRO A 14 -7.36 33.96 -22.92
CA PRO A 14 -6.09 33.67 -23.55
C PRO A 14 -6.14 32.23 -24.04
N GLY A 15 -5.84 32.04 -25.34
CA GLY A 15 -5.89 30.73 -25.98
C GLY A 15 -5.15 29.72 -25.13
N ARG A 16 -5.87 28.69 -24.65
CA ARG A 16 -5.27 27.58 -23.89
C ARG A 16 -4.19 26.96 -24.79
N ILE A 17 -2.93 27.20 -24.45
CA ILE A 17 -1.80 26.48 -25.02
C ILE A 17 -2.06 25.00 -24.69
N ARG A 18 -2.44 24.23 -25.70
CA ARG A 18 -2.57 22.77 -25.58
C ARG A 18 -1.17 22.19 -25.62
N LEU A 19 -0.49 22.20 -24.48
CA LEU A 19 0.72 21.40 -24.30
C LEU A 19 0.35 19.94 -24.62
N PRO A 20 1.15 19.24 -25.45
CA PRO A 20 0.94 17.82 -25.66
C PRO A 20 0.97 17.13 -24.30
N ARG A 21 -0.11 16.41 -23.96
CA ARG A 21 -0.17 15.60 -22.73
C ARG A 21 0.83 14.46 -22.92
N PHE A 22 2.09 14.68 -22.53
CA PHE A 22 3.02 13.59 -22.31
C PHE A 22 2.34 12.61 -21.37
N SER A 23 2.27 11.35 -21.78
CA SER A 23 1.56 10.30 -21.07
C SER A 23 2.20 10.11 -19.69
N ALA A 24 1.58 10.71 -18.66
CA ALA A 24 2.00 10.60 -17.27
C ALA A 24 2.12 9.12 -16.84
N ASP A 25 1.37 8.23 -17.48
CA ASP A 25 1.44 6.79 -17.24
C ASP A 25 2.72 6.12 -17.74
N ALA A 26 3.22 6.49 -18.93
CA ALA A 26 4.48 5.93 -19.44
C ALA A 26 5.68 6.40 -18.62
N PHE A 27 5.70 7.68 -18.24
CA PHE A 27 6.72 8.23 -17.34
C PHE A 27 6.63 7.63 -15.94
N GLY A 28 5.42 7.40 -15.43
CA GLY A 28 5.21 6.74 -14.13
C GLY A 28 5.74 5.31 -14.11
N ALA A 29 5.44 4.51 -15.14
CA ALA A 29 5.95 3.13 -15.27
C ALA A 29 7.48 3.08 -15.39
N PHE A 30 8.07 4.03 -16.14
CA PHE A 30 9.52 4.18 -16.22
C PHE A 30 10.13 4.53 -14.86
N ALA A 31 9.55 5.51 -14.15
CA ALA A 31 10.04 5.94 -12.84
C ALA A 31 9.96 4.82 -11.80
N GLU A 32 8.90 4.01 -11.80
CA GLU A 32 8.76 2.84 -10.91
C GLU A 32 9.78 1.73 -11.24
N ARG A 33 10.09 1.51 -12.51
CA ARG A 33 11.16 0.57 -12.90
C ARG A 33 12.53 1.11 -12.50
N PHE A 34 12.78 2.40 -12.68
CA PHE A 34 14.01 3.06 -12.28
C PHE A 34 14.22 3.06 -10.76
N ALA A 35 13.16 3.30 -9.98
CA ALA A 35 13.19 3.25 -8.53
C ALA A 35 13.53 1.83 -8.02
N ARG A 36 12.91 0.79 -8.58
CA ARG A 36 13.25 -0.61 -8.26
C ARG A 36 14.69 -0.96 -8.62
N PHE A 37 15.18 -0.44 -9.75
CA PHE A 37 16.56 -0.67 -10.18
C PHE A 37 17.57 0.00 -9.23
N MET A 38 17.37 1.27 -8.86
CA MET A 38 18.25 1.96 -7.91
C MET A 38 18.23 1.36 -6.49
N GLY A 39 17.13 0.72 -6.08
CA GLY A 39 17.02 0.03 -4.79
C GLY A 39 17.76 -1.31 -4.69
N THR A 40 18.39 -1.78 -5.78
CA THR A 40 19.05 -3.09 -5.84
C THR A 40 20.55 -2.96 -5.53
N ALA A 41 21.12 -3.89 -4.75
CA ALA A 41 22.56 -3.91 -4.42
C ALA A 41 23.47 -3.97 -5.66
N SER A 42 23.01 -4.60 -6.74
CA SER A 42 23.72 -4.69 -8.03
C SER A 42 23.97 -3.33 -8.68
N PHE A 43 23.10 -2.33 -8.46
CA PHE A 43 23.29 -0.98 -9.01
C PHE A 43 24.52 -0.31 -8.41
N LEU A 44 24.70 -0.42 -7.10
CA LEU A 44 25.86 0.13 -6.40
C LEU A 44 27.16 -0.48 -6.91
N VAL A 45 27.20 -1.81 -7.05
CA VAL A 45 28.37 -2.53 -7.60
C VAL A 45 28.70 -2.03 -9.01
N TYR A 46 27.71 -1.95 -9.89
CA TYR A 46 27.90 -1.45 -11.26
C TYR A 46 28.43 0.00 -11.27
N MET A 47 27.87 0.89 -10.46
CA MET A 47 28.30 2.28 -10.38
C MET A 47 29.72 2.44 -9.83
N THR A 48 30.09 1.66 -8.81
CA THR A 48 31.46 1.65 -8.29
C THR A 48 32.45 1.15 -9.35
N LEU A 49 32.13 0.07 -10.07
CA LEU A 49 32.97 -0.44 -11.15
C LEU A 49 33.11 0.58 -12.29
N PHE A 50 32.02 1.28 -12.66
CA PHE A 50 32.06 2.34 -13.66
C PHE A 50 33.01 3.47 -13.26
N VAL A 51 32.94 3.96 -12.02
CA VAL A 51 33.82 5.02 -11.52
C VAL A 51 35.29 4.58 -11.50
N ILE A 52 35.56 3.37 -11.01
CA ILE A 52 36.92 2.81 -11.00
C ILE A 52 37.46 2.71 -12.42
N LEU A 53 36.67 2.15 -13.36
CA LEU A 53 37.07 2.01 -14.75
C LEU A 53 37.33 3.37 -15.40
N TRP A 54 36.48 4.37 -15.15
CA TRP A 54 36.66 5.73 -15.66
C TRP A 54 37.98 6.35 -15.19
N ILE A 55 38.28 6.23 -13.90
CA ILE A 55 39.53 6.71 -13.32
C ILE A 55 40.71 5.96 -13.94
N LEU A 56 40.66 4.63 -14.04
CA LEU A 56 41.76 3.83 -14.60
C LEU A 56 42.06 4.20 -16.06
N VAL A 57 41.02 4.33 -16.91
CA VAL A 57 41.18 4.72 -18.31
C VAL A 57 41.85 6.10 -18.43
N ASN A 58 41.44 7.07 -17.62
CA ASN A 58 41.99 8.43 -17.63
C ASN A 58 43.38 8.54 -16.98
N LEU A 59 43.67 7.68 -16.00
CA LEU A 59 44.95 7.64 -15.30
C LEU A 59 46.06 7.02 -16.17
N ILE A 60 45.75 5.89 -16.81
CA ILE A 60 46.67 5.18 -17.71
C ILE A 60 46.88 5.96 -19.02
N GLY A 61 45.93 6.85 -19.36
CA GLY A 61 46.00 7.65 -20.58
C GLY A 61 45.89 6.74 -21.80
N LEU A 62 44.83 5.93 -21.85
CA LEU A 62 44.57 5.05 -22.98
C LEU A 62 44.51 5.90 -24.27
N PHE A 63 45.39 5.63 -25.23
CA PHE A 63 45.62 6.40 -26.47
C PHE A 63 46.39 7.73 -26.35
N GLY A 64 47.09 8.01 -25.26
CA GLY A 64 47.90 9.24 -25.11
C GLY A 64 47.06 10.52 -24.94
N LEU A 65 45.73 10.41 -24.99
CA LEU A 65 44.79 11.47 -24.65
C LEU A 65 44.27 11.25 -23.22
N ARG A 66 44.46 12.26 -22.36
CA ARG A 66 43.84 12.32 -21.03
C ARG A 66 42.52 13.05 -21.18
N TRP A 67 41.43 12.30 -21.38
CA TRP A 67 40.12 12.87 -21.71
C TRP A 67 39.50 13.64 -20.53
N ASP A 68 39.79 13.20 -19.30
CA ASP A 68 39.35 13.79 -18.04
C ASP A 68 40.51 13.76 -17.01
N PRO A 69 41.49 14.67 -17.09
CA PRO A 69 42.59 14.75 -16.13
C PRO A 69 42.09 15.08 -14.72
N TYR A 70 42.86 14.72 -13.69
CA TYR A 70 42.60 15.12 -12.30
C TYR A 70 42.39 16.65 -12.25
N PRO A 71 41.25 17.17 -11.73
CA PRO A 71 40.33 16.58 -10.76
C PRO A 71 39.02 15.92 -11.31
N PHE A 72 39.02 15.38 -12.53
CA PHE A 72 37.87 14.68 -13.14
C PHE A 72 36.59 15.54 -13.30
N ILE A 73 36.69 16.65 -14.02
CA ILE A 73 35.58 17.60 -14.19
C ILE A 73 34.39 16.97 -14.93
N LEU A 74 34.65 16.10 -15.91
CA LEU A 74 33.57 15.50 -16.71
C LEU A 74 32.77 14.50 -15.90
N LEU A 75 33.45 13.68 -15.09
CA LEU A 75 32.80 12.75 -14.16
C LEU A 75 31.93 13.51 -13.14
N ASN A 76 32.43 14.60 -12.58
CA ASN A 76 31.65 15.45 -11.67
C ASN A 76 30.44 16.09 -12.35
N LEU A 77 30.60 16.55 -13.60
CA LEU A 77 29.50 17.12 -14.37
C LEU A 77 28.42 16.07 -14.62
N PHE A 78 28.81 14.84 -14.97
CA PHE A 78 27.90 13.73 -15.18
C PHE A 78 27.07 13.42 -13.92
N PHE A 79 27.72 13.31 -12.75
CA PHE A 79 27.00 13.11 -11.48
C PHE A 79 26.07 14.28 -11.14
N SER A 80 26.49 15.52 -11.40
CA SER A 80 25.66 16.70 -11.15
C SER A 80 24.40 16.70 -12.03
N THR A 81 24.55 16.40 -13.32
CA THR A 81 23.40 16.23 -14.23
C THR A 81 22.55 15.03 -13.83
N GLN A 82 23.17 13.94 -13.38
CA GLN A 82 22.47 12.73 -12.92
C GLN A 82 21.55 13.02 -11.74
N ALA A 83 22.05 13.72 -10.74
CA ALA A 83 21.26 14.15 -9.60
C ALA A 83 20.14 15.11 -10.02
N SER A 84 20.42 16.05 -10.93
CA SER A 84 19.46 17.03 -11.42
C SER A 84 18.25 16.40 -12.13
N TYR A 85 18.46 15.38 -12.97
CA TYR A 85 17.33 14.69 -13.62
C TYR A 85 16.67 13.66 -12.69
N ALA A 86 17.40 13.10 -11.72
CA ALA A 86 16.85 12.12 -10.79
C ALA A 86 15.78 12.74 -9.88
N ALA A 87 15.97 13.96 -9.40
CA ALA A 87 15.02 14.65 -8.51
C ALA A 87 13.57 14.72 -9.06
N PRO A 88 13.30 15.21 -10.27
CA PRO A 88 11.94 15.24 -10.82
C PRO A 88 11.38 13.84 -11.08
N LEU A 89 12.21 12.87 -11.48
CA LEU A 89 11.80 11.49 -11.69
C LEU A 89 11.37 10.82 -10.37
N ILE A 90 12.15 11.04 -9.31
CA ILE A 90 11.84 10.55 -7.96
C ILE A 90 10.55 11.18 -7.46
N LEU A 91 10.35 12.49 -7.64
CA LEU A 91 9.11 13.18 -7.23
C LEU A 91 7.88 12.58 -7.90
N LEU A 92 7.96 12.25 -9.20
CA LEU A 92 6.86 11.59 -9.91
C LEU A 92 6.60 10.17 -9.38
N ALA A 93 7.65 9.40 -9.11
CA ALA A 93 7.52 8.07 -8.51
C ALA A 93 6.87 8.16 -7.11
N GLN A 94 7.27 9.16 -6.32
CA GLN A 94 6.74 9.41 -4.98
C GLN A 94 5.25 9.78 -5.00
N ASN A 95 4.82 10.67 -5.92
CA ASN A 95 3.39 11.01 -6.04
C ASN A 95 2.53 9.78 -6.32
N ARG A 96 2.97 8.90 -7.22
CA ARG A 96 2.24 7.65 -7.52
C ARG A 96 2.28 6.64 -6.39
N GLN A 97 3.36 6.62 -5.60
CA GLN A 97 3.43 5.78 -4.41
C GLN A 97 2.45 6.30 -3.34
N ALA A 98 2.42 7.61 -3.10
CA ALA A 98 1.51 8.24 -2.15
C ALA A 98 0.03 8.03 -2.50
N ASP A 99 -0.32 8.07 -3.79
CA ASP A 99 -1.70 7.78 -4.24
C ASP A 99 -2.10 6.32 -3.93
N ARG A 100 -1.19 5.36 -4.18
CA ARG A 100 -1.41 3.93 -3.84
C ARG A 100 -1.53 3.73 -2.34
N ASP A 101 -0.61 4.33 -1.58
CA ASP A 101 -0.58 4.22 -0.12
C ASP A 101 -1.87 4.80 0.48
N ARG A 102 -2.40 5.91 -0.07
CA ARG A 102 -3.68 6.49 0.35
C ARG A 102 -4.84 5.52 0.15
N ILE A 103 -4.95 4.90 -1.02
CA ILE A 103 -6.01 3.91 -1.29
C ILE A 103 -5.89 2.73 -0.33
N GLN A 104 -4.68 2.26 -0.08
CA GLN A 104 -4.43 1.16 0.85
C GLN A 104 -4.83 1.51 2.29
N ILE A 105 -4.52 2.73 2.75
CA ILE A 105 -4.91 3.23 4.07
C ILE A 105 -6.43 3.34 4.19
N GLU A 106 -7.11 3.86 3.16
CA GLU A 106 -8.58 3.97 3.17
C GLU A 106 -9.25 2.59 3.21
N ALA A 107 -8.73 1.61 2.46
CA ALA A 107 -9.22 0.24 2.48
C ALA A 107 -8.97 -0.45 3.84
N ASP A 108 -7.80 -0.26 4.42
CA ASP A 108 -7.44 -0.82 5.74
C ASP A 108 -8.30 -0.22 6.86
N ARG A 109 -8.58 1.09 6.78
CA ARG A 109 -9.51 1.77 7.69
C ARG A 109 -10.91 1.16 7.63
N ARG A 110 -11.46 0.96 6.42
CA ARG A 110 -12.79 0.33 6.25
C ARG A 110 -12.81 -1.10 6.80
N ARG A 111 -11.75 -1.88 6.56
CA ARG A 111 -11.60 -3.23 7.11
C ARG A 111 -11.55 -3.22 8.64
N SER A 112 -10.83 -2.28 9.21
CA SER A 112 -10.73 -2.11 10.66
C SER A 112 -12.07 -1.73 11.28
N GLU A 113 -12.83 -0.83 10.66
CA GLU A 113 -14.19 -0.46 11.08
C GLU A 113 -15.14 -1.67 11.02
N ALA A 114 -15.11 -2.44 9.93
CA ALA A 114 -15.91 -3.67 9.80
C ALA A 114 -15.53 -4.73 10.84
N SER A 115 -14.23 -4.94 11.09
CA SER A 115 -13.75 -5.92 12.07
C SER A 115 -14.16 -5.54 13.51
N LYS A 116 -14.17 -4.24 13.83
CA LYS A 116 -14.71 -3.74 15.10
C LYS A 116 -16.20 -4.04 15.23
N ALA A 117 -16.99 -3.73 14.20
CA ALA A 117 -18.42 -3.99 14.21
C ALA A 117 -18.75 -5.48 14.37
N ASP A 118 -18.00 -6.36 13.68
CA ASP A 118 -18.15 -7.82 13.81
C ASP A 118 -17.80 -8.29 15.23
N THR A 119 -16.72 -7.77 15.81
CA THR A 119 -16.34 -8.08 17.20
C THR A 119 -17.40 -7.64 18.20
N GLU A 120 -17.97 -6.43 18.03
CA GLU A 120 -19.06 -5.94 18.87
C GLU A 120 -20.33 -6.77 18.72
N PHE A 121 -20.65 -7.20 17.50
CA PHE A 121 -21.78 -8.08 17.22
C PHE A 121 -21.60 -9.43 17.93
N LEU A 122 -20.46 -10.10 17.72
CA LEU A 122 -20.14 -11.36 18.38
C LEU A 122 -20.15 -11.23 19.91
N ALA A 123 -19.63 -10.13 20.47
CA ALA A 123 -19.66 -9.90 21.91
C ALA A 123 -21.10 -9.79 22.45
N ARG A 124 -21.99 -9.11 21.72
CA ARG A 124 -23.42 -9.01 22.08
C ARG A 124 -24.13 -10.37 21.98
N GLU A 125 -23.88 -11.12 20.91
CA GLU A 125 -24.43 -12.46 20.73
C GLU A 125 -23.96 -13.43 21.83
N ILE A 126 -22.67 -13.39 22.20
CA ILE A 126 -22.13 -14.19 23.31
C ILE A 126 -22.77 -13.79 24.64
N ALA A 127 -22.96 -12.48 24.89
CA ALA A 127 -23.63 -12.01 26.09
C ALA A 127 -25.09 -12.47 26.16
N ALA A 128 -25.82 -12.42 25.05
CA ALA A 128 -27.19 -12.91 24.94
C ALA A 128 -27.27 -14.43 25.16
N LEU A 129 -26.39 -15.20 24.50
CA LEU A 129 -26.28 -16.65 24.68
C LEU A 129 -25.98 -17.02 26.13
N ARG A 130 -25.08 -16.28 26.80
CA ARG A 130 -24.76 -16.49 28.22
C ARG A 130 -25.97 -16.30 29.13
N ILE A 131 -26.80 -15.30 28.87
CA ILE A 131 -28.03 -15.07 29.66
C ILE A 131 -29.02 -16.21 29.43
N ALA A 132 -29.28 -16.56 28.17
CA ALA A 132 -30.19 -17.65 27.81
C ALA A 132 -29.76 -19.01 28.41
N LEU A 133 -28.47 -19.34 28.35
CA LEU A 133 -27.93 -20.53 28.99
C LEU A 133 -27.97 -20.46 30.52
N GLY A 134 -27.79 -19.27 31.10
CA GLY A 134 -27.90 -19.05 32.54
C GLY A 134 -29.29 -19.35 33.10
N GLU A 135 -30.35 -19.06 32.35
CA GLU A 135 -31.73 -19.37 32.74
C GLU A 135 -32.01 -20.89 32.67
N VAL A 136 -31.57 -21.57 31.61
CA VAL A 136 -31.82 -23.02 31.40
C VAL A 136 -30.93 -23.90 32.28
N ALA A 137 -29.70 -23.47 32.58
CA ALA A 137 -28.73 -24.23 33.38
C ALA A 137 -28.81 -23.91 34.89
N THR A 138 -29.98 -23.53 35.40
CA THR A 138 -30.13 -23.40 36.86
C THR A 138 -29.92 -24.79 37.48
N ARG A 139 -29.05 -24.91 38.50
CA ARG A 139 -28.70 -26.18 39.16
C ARG A 139 -29.94 -27.00 39.54
N ASP A 140 -31.02 -26.33 39.90
CA ASP A 140 -32.29 -26.94 40.30
C ASP A 140 -33.09 -27.52 39.12
N PHE A 141 -33.00 -26.93 37.93
CA PHE A 141 -33.59 -27.49 36.70
C PHE A 141 -32.84 -28.75 36.26
N VAL A 142 -31.51 -28.69 36.22
CA VAL A 142 -30.67 -29.86 35.88
C VAL A 142 -30.87 -30.98 36.91
N ARG A 143 -30.97 -30.66 38.21
CA ARG A 143 -31.34 -31.64 39.24
C ARG A 143 -32.75 -32.17 39.08
N GLY A 144 -33.71 -31.30 38.77
CA GLY A 144 -35.10 -31.67 38.55
C GLY A 144 -35.23 -32.69 37.43
N GLU A 145 -34.58 -32.43 36.30
CA GLU A 145 -34.67 -33.31 35.14
C GLU A 145 -33.81 -34.58 35.28
N LEU A 146 -32.68 -34.50 35.99
CA LEU A 146 -31.91 -35.69 36.37
C LEU A 146 -32.73 -36.60 37.31
N ASN A 147 -33.40 -36.02 38.31
CA ASN A 147 -34.28 -36.78 39.21
C ASN A 147 -35.49 -37.34 38.46
N ARG A 148 -36.07 -36.57 37.54
CA ARG A 148 -37.18 -37.03 36.68
C ARG A 148 -36.77 -38.23 35.83
N LEU A 149 -35.60 -38.19 35.18
CA LEU A 149 -35.09 -39.32 34.39
C LEU A 149 -34.69 -40.52 35.27
N LEU A 150 -34.30 -40.28 36.53
CA LEU A 150 -34.04 -41.34 37.51
C LEU A 150 -35.34 -42.01 37.98
N ASP A 151 -36.41 -41.24 38.20
CA ASP A 151 -37.76 -41.74 38.52
C ASP A 151 -38.45 -42.38 37.30
N GLU A 152 -38.18 -41.89 36.09
CA GLU A 152 -38.70 -42.41 34.82
C GLU A 152 -37.89 -43.63 34.31
N LYS A 153 -37.10 -44.27 35.17
CA LYS A 153 -36.78 -45.69 34.97
C LYS A 153 -37.92 -46.52 35.56
N PRO A 154 -38.95 -46.91 34.79
CA PRO A 154 -39.78 -48.02 35.21
C PRO A 154 -38.87 -49.22 35.29
N ASP A 155 -38.71 -49.68 36.53
CA ASP A 155 -38.53 -51.07 36.89
C ASP A 155 -38.41 -52.04 35.71
N LYS A 156 -37.21 -52.11 35.11
CA LYS A 156 -36.82 -53.23 34.23
C LYS A 156 -36.16 -54.35 35.02
N HIS A 157 -36.21 -54.30 36.36
CA HIS A 157 -35.66 -55.33 37.22
C HIS A 157 -36.71 -56.31 37.76
N GLU A 158 -38.01 -55.98 37.74
CA GLU A 158 -39.08 -56.91 38.10
C GLU A 158 -39.34 -58.08 37.12
N ARG A 159 -38.65 -58.12 35.96
CA ARG A 159 -38.82 -59.22 34.99
C ARG A 159 -37.86 -60.42 35.14
N TYR A 160 -36.97 -60.42 36.13
CA TYR A 160 -36.03 -61.53 36.35
C TYR A 160 -36.25 -62.34 37.64
N GLU A 161 -37.20 -61.96 38.50
CA GLU A 161 -37.43 -62.68 39.77
C GLU A 161 -38.70 -63.58 39.78
N LYS A 162 -39.43 -63.65 38.68
CA LYS A 162 -40.48 -64.68 38.46
C LYS A 162 -40.11 -65.58 37.29
N ARG A 163 -39.20 -66.52 37.51
CA ARG A 163 -39.05 -67.71 36.67
C ARG A 163 -38.65 -68.92 37.50
#